data_AF-A0A931IKY1-F1
#
_entry.id   AF-A0A931IKY1-F1
#
_cell.length_a   1.000
_cell.length_b   1.000
_cell.length_c   1.000
_cell.angle_alpha   90.00
_cell.angle_beta   90.00
_cell.angle_gamma   90.00
#
_symmetry.space_group_name_H-M   'P 1'
#
loop_
_entity.id
_entity.type
_entity.pdbx_description
1 polymer ?
#
loop_
_entity_poly.entity_id
_entity_poly.type
_entity_poly.pdbx_seq_one_letter_code
_entity_poly.pdbx_strand_id
1 'polypeptide(L)'
;MSVTRHWKWAVVTLALLIVTNAVTAVTAGWIVRDDAQAAAPTIVTGGDPLNTECMKDVVTANSVVAAGGAFELKILYSTRCNAAWAKVTRTDHAGFGNRITVTIFRRSEPQGESRQFADEHDVDSAYTMVIVRQDPTDRLCATGSATNGSTEVTVEPPICL
;
A
#
# COMPACT_ATOMS: atom_id res chain seq x y z
N MET A 1 21.02 -71.29 -3.64
CA MET A 1 19.81 -70.54 -3.20
C MET A 1 20.13 -69.06 -2.88
N SER A 2 20.87 -68.32 -3.72
CA SER A 2 21.18 -66.88 -3.47
C SER A 2 20.56 -65.92 -4.50
N VAL A 3 20.40 -66.34 -5.76
CA VAL A 3 19.95 -65.47 -6.88
C VAL A 3 18.52 -64.95 -6.69
N THR A 4 17.59 -65.80 -6.21
CA THR A 4 16.19 -65.41 -5.96
C THR A 4 16.02 -64.43 -4.80
N ARG A 5 16.98 -64.40 -3.86
CA ARG A 5 16.99 -63.45 -2.74
C ARG A 5 17.38 -62.06 -3.21
N HIS A 6 18.43 -61.96 -4.04
CA HIS A 6 18.90 -60.67 -4.57
C HIS A 6 17.90 -60.02 -5.53
N TRP A 7 17.18 -60.82 -6.33
CA TRP A 7 16.10 -60.32 -7.19
C TRP A 7 14.94 -59.72 -6.40
N LYS A 8 14.51 -60.38 -5.31
CA LYS A 8 13.44 -59.86 -4.44
C LYS A 8 13.82 -58.54 -3.79
N TRP A 9 15.07 -58.40 -3.33
CA TRP A 9 15.56 -57.14 -2.76
C TRP A 9 15.62 -56.01 -3.80
N ALA A 10 16.05 -56.30 -5.04
CA ALA A 10 16.08 -55.31 -6.12
C ALA A 10 14.68 -54.81 -6.52
N VAL A 11 13.68 -55.68 -6.53
CA VAL A 11 12.28 -55.30 -6.82
C VAL A 11 11.71 -54.43 -5.70
N VAL A 12 12.02 -54.74 -4.43
CA VAL A 12 11.56 -53.96 -3.27
C VAL A 12 12.18 -52.56 -3.28
N THR A 13 13.48 -52.41 -3.55
CA THR A 13 14.11 -51.08 -3.64
C THR A 13 13.58 -50.26 -4.80
N LEU A 14 13.34 -50.87 -5.96
CA LEU A 14 12.76 -50.18 -7.11
C LEU A 14 11.33 -49.69 -6.81
N ALA A 15 10.51 -50.55 -6.20
CA ALA A 15 9.15 -50.18 -5.79
C ALA A 15 9.16 -49.04 -4.77
N LEU A 16 10.08 -49.07 -3.80
CA LEU A 16 10.22 -48.00 -2.81
C LEU A 16 10.58 -46.67 -3.49
N LEU A 17 11.55 -46.67 -4.41
CA LEU A 17 11.95 -45.47 -5.14
C LEU A 17 10.81 -44.86 -5.95
N ILE A 18 10.00 -45.69 -6.61
CA ILE A 18 8.85 -45.20 -7.39
C ILE A 18 7.82 -44.55 -6.46
N VAL A 19 7.50 -45.19 -5.33
CA VAL A 19 6.55 -44.66 -4.35
C VAL A 19 7.05 -43.35 -3.76
N THR A 20 8.34 -43.26 -3.39
CA THR A 20 8.90 -42.01 -2.84
C THR A 20 8.83 -40.87 -3.84
N ASN A 21 9.19 -41.10 -5.11
CA ASN A 21 9.11 -40.06 -6.14
C ASN A 21 7.66 -39.65 -6.45
N ALA A 22 6.71 -40.60 -6.46
CA ALA A 22 5.30 -40.30 -6.66
C ALA A 22 4.71 -39.47 -5.51
N VAL A 23 5.03 -39.82 -4.26
CA VAL A 23 4.59 -39.06 -3.08
C VAL A 23 5.15 -37.63 -3.11
N THR A 24 6.43 -37.46 -3.43
CA THR A 24 7.05 -36.13 -3.57
C THR A 24 6.41 -35.30 -4.69
N ALA A 25 6.10 -35.92 -5.83
CA ALA A 25 5.44 -35.23 -6.94
C ALA A 25 4.02 -34.78 -6.58
N VAL A 26 3.28 -35.64 -5.86
CA VAL A 26 1.93 -35.31 -5.38
C VAL A 26 2.01 -34.17 -4.36
N THR A 27 2.83 -34.27 -3.31
CA THR A 27 2.93 -33.22 -2.28
C THR A 27 3.39 -31.89 -2.84
N ALA A 28 4.38 -31.87 -3.75
CA ALA A 28 4.80 -30.65 -4.44
C ALA A 28 3.67 -30.07 -5.31
N GLY A 29 2.89 -30.92 -5.99
CA GLY A 29 1.76 -30.48 -6.81
C GLY A 29 0.60 -29.87 -6.00
N TRP A 30 0.37 -30.32 -4.77
CA TRP A 30 -0.62 -29.71 -3.86
C TRP A 30 -0.14 -28.36 -3.33
N ILE A 31 1.13 -28.26 -2.90
CA ILE A 31 1.71 -27.00 -2.40
C ILE A 31 1.69 -25.91 -3.49
N VAL A 32 2.05 -26.24 -4.72
CA VAL A 32 2.07 -25.28 -5.84
C VAL A 32 0.67 -24.85 -6.27
N ARG A 33 -0.37 -25.69 -6.05
CA ARG A 33 -1.76 -25.34 -6.39
C ARG A 33 -2.41 -24.40 -5.37
N ASP A 34 -2.06 -24.51 -4.10
CA ASP A 34 -2.55 -23.60 -3.06
C ASP A 34 -1.89 -22.21 -3.11
N ASP A 35 -0.74 -22.08 -3.79
CA ASP A 35 -0.06 -20.81 -4.11
C ASP A 35 -0.62 -20.11 -5.35
N ALA A 36 -1.77 -20.54 -5.89
CA ALA A 36 -2.59 -19.70 -6.77
C ALA A 36 -3.21 -18.55 -5.94
N GLN A 37 -2.35 -17.74 -5.34
CA GLN A 37 -2.65 -16.46 -4.71
C GLN A 37 -3.49 -15.67 -5.69
N ALA A 38 -4.74 -15.43 -5.31
CA ALA A 38 -5.58 -14.47 -6.00
C ALA A 38 -4.75 -13.20 -6.21
N ALA A 39 -4.50 -12.85 -7.47
CA ALA A 39 -3.71 -11.67 -7.80
C ALA A 39 -4.30 -10.48 -7.03
N ALA A 40 -3.52 -9.90 -6.13
CA ALA A 40 -3.96 -8.71 -5.42
C ALA A 40 -4.33 -7.64 -6.47
N PRO A 41 -5.44 -6.91 -6.30
CA PRO A 41 -5.85 -5.91 -7.27
C PRO A 41 -4.70 -4.91 -7.48
N THR A 42 -4.30 -4.73 -8.73
CA THR A 42 -3.29 -3.74 -9.09
C THR A 42 -3.84 -2.36 -8.75
N ILE A 43 -3.20 -1.68 -7.79
CA ILE A 43 -3.55 -0.31 -7.43
C ILE A 43 -3.37 0.60 -8.66
N VAL A 44 -4.32 1.50 -8.87
CA VAL A 44 -4.26 2.53 -9.92
C VAL A 44 -4.44 3.90 -9.30
N THR A 45 -4.02 4.95 -10.00
CA THR A 45 -4.32 6.34 -9.57
C THR A 45 -5.82 6.51 -9.37
N GLY A 46 -6.22 7.13 -8.26
CA GLY A 46 -7.61 7.24 -7.82
C GLY A 46 -8.11 6.05 -6.99
N GLY A 47 -7.30 5.00 -6.82
CA GLY A 47 -7.62 3.87 -5.94
C GLY A 47 -7.45 4.21 -4.45
N ASP A 48 -8.25 3.54 -3.63
CA ASP A 48 -8.12 3.60 -2.17
C ASP A 48 -6.85 2.84 -1.73
N PRO A 49 -5.91 3.48 -1.00
CA PRO A 49 -4.75 2.77 -0.45
C PRO A 49 -5.13 1.74 0.62
N LEU A 50 -6.26 1.90 1.30
CA LEU A 50 -6.67 0.99 2.36
C LEU A 50 -7.00 -0.40 1.82
N ASN A 51 -6.70 -1.42 2.62
CA ASN A 51 -6.91 -2.83 2.27
C ASN A 51 -6.12 -3.32 1.05
N THR A 52 -5.04 -2.62 0.67
CA THR A 52 -4.14 -3.01 -0.42
C THR A 52 -2.77 -3.43 0.07
N GLU A 53 -1.96 -4.02 -0.82
CA GLU A 53 -0.57 -4.37 -0.50
C GLU A 53 0.32 -3.15 -0.22
N CYS A 54 -0.13 -1.95 -0.62
CA CYS A 54 0.61 -0.71 -0.38
C CYS A 54 0.79 -0.42 1.11
N MET A 55 -0.18 -0.85 1.93
CA MET A 55 -0.13 -0.67 3.37
C MET A 55 0.94 -1.53 4.05
N LYS A 56 1.45 -2.57 3.39
CA LYS A 56 2.47 -3.48 3.96
C LYS A 56 3.86 -2.85 4.03
N ASP A 57 4.14 -1.80 3.26
CA ASP A 57 5.45 -1.11 3.22
C ASP A 57 5.34 0.42 3.16
N VAL A 58 4.19 0.97 3.53
CA VAL A 58 3.99 2.41 3.54
C VAL A 58 4.93 3.09 4.55
N VAL A 59 5.56 4.17 4.11
CA VAL A 59 6.37 5.07 4.95
C VAL A 59 5.89 6.50 4.81
N THR A 60 6.17 7.33 5.82
CA THR A 60 6.01 8.78 5.67
C THR A 60 7.20 9.32 4.89
N ALA A 61 6.96 9.76 3.66
CA ALA A 61 7.99 10.31 2.78
C ALA A 61 8.33 11.77 3.13
N ASN A 62 7.34 12.54 3.54
CA ASN A 62 7.49 13.92 4.02
C ASN A 62 6.35 14.26 4.99
N SER A 63 6.59 15.16 5.94
CA SER A 63 5.55 15.69 6.81
C SER A 63 5.84 17.11 7.29
N VAL A 64 4.78 17.81 7.68
CA VAL A 64 4.86 19.13 8.32
C VAL A 64 3.71 19.32 9.29
N VAL A 65 4.01 19.93 10.43
CA VAL A 65 3.00 20.36 11.40
C VAL A 65 2.54 21.77 11.01
N ALA A 66 1.23 21.96 10.89
CA ALA A 66 0.65 23.24 10.54
C ALA A 66 0.94 24.31 11.61
N ALA A 67 0.89 25.58 11.23
CA ALA A 67 1.10 26.69 12.15
C ALA A 67 0.17 26.59 13.37
N GLY A 68 0.71 26.80 14.57
CA GLY A 68 -0.04 26.63 15.82
C GLY A 68 -0.27 25.19 16.25
N GLY A 69 0.20 24.19 15.49
CA GLY A 69 0.12 22.79 15.89
C GLY A 69 -1.29 22.20 15.85
N ALA A 70 -2.17 22.71 14.98
CA ALA A 70 -3.55 22.24 14.87
C ALA A 70 -3.67 20.85 14.21
N PHE A 71 -2.80 20.57 13.24
CA PHE A 71 -2.75 19.29 12.55
C PHE A 71 -1.36 19.02 11.96
N GLU A 72 -1.14 17.77 11.57
CA GLU A 72 0.02 17.34 10.78
C GLU A 72 -0.42 16.89 9.38
N LEU A 73 0.23 17.42 8.34
CA LEU A 73 0.11 16.97 6.96
C LEU A 73 1.26 16.00 6.66
N LYS A 74 0.93 14.84 6.08
CA LYS A 74 1.88 13.81 5.66
C LYS A 74 1.71 13.47 4.20
N ILE A 75 2.81 13.18 3.52
CA ILE A 75 2.80 12.36 2.32
C ILE A 75 3.27 10.96 2.67
N LEU A 76 2.43 9.99 2.37
CA LEU A 76 2.67 8.57 2.57
C LEU A 76 3.06 7.95 1.22
N TYR A 77 4.04 7.05 1.22
CA TYR A 77 4.56 6.40 0.02
C TYR A 77 4.79 4.92 0.24
N SER A 78 4.38 4.10 -0.72
CA SER A 78 4.70 2.66 -0.79
C SER A 78 5.61 2.41 -1.98
N THR A 79 6.74 1.77 -1.71
CA THR A 79 7.68 1.34 -2.76
C THR A 79 7.14 0.19 -3.59
N ARG A 80 6.44 -0.75 -2.95
CA ARG A 80 5.82 -1.91 -3.59
C ARG A 80 4.77 -1.49 -4.60
N CYS A 81 3.97 -0.48 -4.26
CA CYS A 81 2.93 0.04 -5.14
C CYS A 81 3.41 1.17 -6.06
N ASN A 82 4.61 1.71 -5.83
CA ASN A 82 5.10 2.92 -6.47
C ASN A 82 4.05 4.06 -6.42
N ALA A 83 3.39 4.21 -5.26
CA ALA A 83 2.21 5.05 -5.11
C ALA A 83 2.31 5.91 -3.85
N ALA A 84 1.78 7.13 -3.92
CA ALA A 84 1.71 8.05 -2.80
C ALA A 84 0.31 8.61 -2.59
N TRP A 85 0.01 8.99 -1.36
CA TRP A 85 -1.21 9.71 -0.98
C TRP A 85 -0.92 10.67 0.17
N ALA A 86 -1.76 11.68 0.32
CA ALA A 86 -1.63 12.64 1.41
C ALA A 86 -2.60 12.30 2.55
N LYS A 87 -2.19 12.62 3.77
CA LYS A 87 -3.01 12.45 4.97
C LYS A 87 -2.88 13.67 5.88
N VAL A 88 -4.00 14.19 6.34
CA VAL A 88 -4.07 15.15 7.44
C VAL A 88 -4.53 14.42 8.69
N THR A 89 -3.89 14.69 9.82
CA THR A 89 -4.31 14.21 11.15
C THR A 89 -4.33 15.39 12.11
N ARG A 90 -5.48 15.67 12.72
CA ARG A 90 -5.60 16.71 13.74
C ARG A 90 -4.84 16.30 14.98
N THR A 91 -4.12 17.26 15.54
CA THR A 91 -3.40 17.13 16.81
C THR A 91 -4.15 17.81 17.95
N ASP A 92 -5.12 18.69 17.62
CA ASP A 92 -5.98 19.38 18.57
C ASP A 92 -7.29 18.62 18.91
N HIS A 93 -7.56 17.50 18.25
CA HIS A 93 -8.79 16.70 18.39
C HIS A 93 -10.09 17.49 18.17
N ALA A 94 -10.02 18.61 17.45
CA ALA A 94 -11.16 19.46 17.16
C ALA A 94 -11.87 19.06 15.85
N GLY A 95 -12.05 17.75 15.58
CA GLY A 95 -12.71 17.29 14.36
C GLY A 95 -14.18 17.70 14.26
N PHE A 96 -14.93 17.59 15.36
CA PHE A 96 -16.37 17.88 15.40
C PHE A 96 -16.70 19.36 15.12
N GLY A 97 -17.65 19.61 14.22
CA GLY A 97 -18.03 20.94 13.75
C GLY A 97 -17.01 21.58 12.81
N ASN A 98 -15.96 20.85 12.42
CA ASN A 98 -14.88 21.35 11.57
C ASN A 98 -14.69 20.48 10.33
N ARG A 99 -13.86 20.99 9.43
CA ARG A 99 -13.60 20.44 8.12
C ARG A 99 -12.11 20.25 7.94
N ILE A 100 -11.72 19.17 7.27
CA ILE A 100 -10.36 18.91 6.81
C ILE A 100 -10.39 18.82 5.29
N THR A 101 -9.50 19.54 4.63
CA THR A 101 -9.21 19.33 3.21
C THR A 101 -7.78 18.85 3.04
N VAL A 102 -7.57 17.90 2.14
CA VAL A 102 -6.24 17.41 1.78
C VAL A 102 -6.19 17.15 0.29
N THR A 103 -5.08 17.52 -0.34
CA THR A 103 -4.86 17.31 -1.77
C THR A 103 -3.46 16.77 -1.98
N ILE A 104 -3.30 15.82 -2.90
CA ILE A 104 -2.03 15.43 -3.50
C ILE A 104 -2.08 15.60 -5.02
N PHE A 105 -0.98 16.05 -5.62
CA PHE A 105 -0.88 16.33 -7.05
C PHE A 105 0.56 16.16 -7.56
N ARG A 106 0.72 16.02 -8.88
CA ARG A 106 2.03 16.05 -9.54
C ARG A 106 2.53 17.48 -9.62
N ARG A 107 3.79 17.73 -9.25
CA ARG A 107 4.38 19.08 -9.31
C ARG A 107 4.36 19.69 -10.70
N SER A 108 4.58 18.86 -11.73
CA SER A 108 4.54 19.25 -13.14
C SER A 108 3.13 19.62 -13.61
N GLU A 109 2.09 19.11 -12.94
CA GLU A 109 0.70 19.28 -13.33
C GLU A 109 -0.21 19.49 -12.11
N PRO A 110 -0.11 20.64 -11.39
CA PRO A 110 -0.83 20.83 -10.13
C PRO A 110 -2.35 20.78 -10.23
N GLN A 111 -2.91 21.03 -11.42
CA GLN A 111 -4.34 20.98 -11.72
C GLN A 111 -4.69 19.82 -12.67
N GLY A 112 -3.80 18.83 -12.77
CA GLY A 112 -3.94 17.71 -13.68
C GLY A 112 -5.02 16.71 -13.30
N GLU A 113 -5.37 15.84 -14.25
CA GLU A 113 -6.38 14.79 -14.06
C GLU A 113 -6.00 13.78 -12.97
N SER A 114 -4.70 13.63 -12.69
CA SER A 114 -4.21 12.75 -11.63
C SER A 114 -4.32 13.32 -10.23
N ARG A 115 -4.68 14.60 -10.07
CA ARG A 115 -4.87 15.25 -8.77
C ARG A 115 -5.92 14.51 -7.95
N GLN A 116 -5.60 14.20 -6.69
CA GLN A 116 -6.53 13.59 -5.75
C GLN A 116 -6.82 14.57 -4.62
N PHE A 117 -8.06 14.59 -4.14
CA PHE A 117 -8.48 15.41 -3.03
C PHE A 117 -9.41 14.63 -2.10
N ALA A 118 -9.45 15.02 -0.84
CA ALA A 118 -10.47 14.60 0.10
C ALA A 118 -10.96 15.82 0.88
N ASP A 119 -12.23 15.78 1.22
CA ASP A 119 -12.98 16.87 1.82
C ASP A 119 -13.92 16.30 2.87
N GLU A 120 -13.48 16.31 4.12
CA GLU A 120 -14.11 15.56 5.20
C GLU A 120 -14.58 16.49 6.31
N HIS A 121 -15.76 16.18 6.86
CA HIS A 121 -16.39 16.90 7.95
C HIS A 121 -16.47 16.04 9.19
N ASP A 122 -16.36 16.66 10.37
CA ASP A 122 -16.57 15.99 11.66
C ASP A 122 -15.59 14.82 11.92
N VAL A 123 -14.38 14.89 11.36
CA VAL A 123 -13.33 13.86 11.50
C VAL A 123 -12.02 14.44 12.05
N ASP A 124 -11.26 13.60 12.73
CA ASP A 124 -9.90 13.92 13.18
C ASP A 124 -8.82 13.59 12.13
N SER A 125 -9.18 12.90 11.04
CA SER A 125 -8.22 12.58 9.99
C SER A 125 -8.92 12.40 8.64
N ALA A 126 -8.27 12.89 7.59
CA ALA A 126 -8.66 12.70 6.21
C ALA A 126 -7.44 12.25 5.40
N TYR A 127 -7.66 11.47 4.34
CA TYR A 127 -6.61 11.04 3.41
C TYR A 127 -7.13 11.03 1.98
N THR A 128 -6.24 11.26 1.02
CA THR A 128 -6.59 11.19 -0.40
C THR A 128 -6.53 9.76 -0.91
N MET A 129 -7.19 9.52 -2.05
CA MET A 129 -6.85 8.38 -2.91
C MET A 129 -5.40 8.49 -3.42
N VAL A 130 -4.86 7.39 -3.95
CA VAL A 130 -3.45 7.33 -4.36
C VAL A 130 -3.17 7.98 -5.72
N ILE A 131 -1.94 8.44 -5.90
CA ILE A 131 -1.32 8.66 -7.20
C ILE A 131 -0.22 7.62 -7.40
N VAL A 132 -0.35 6.79 -8.45
CA VAL A 132 0.71 5.87 -8.88
C VAL A 132 1.69 6.67 -9.75
N ARG A 133 2.99 6.64 -9.39
CA ARG A 133 4.03 7.33 -10.14
C ARG A 133 4.26 6.63 -11.47
N GLN A 134 4.49 7.41 -12.52
CA GLN A 134 4.81 6.90 -13.85
C GLN A 134 6.32 6.95 -14.09
N ASP A 135 6.99 7.93 -13.49
CA ASP A 135 8.41 8.17 -13.61
C ASP A 135 9.08 8.42 -12.23
N PRO A 136 10.30 7.92 -11.97
CA PRO A 136 11.03 8.16 -10.72
C PRO A 136 11.44 9.63 -10.49
N THR A 137 11.28 10.51 -11.47
CA THR A 137 11.45 11.96 -11.37
C THR A 137 10.13 12.69 -11.09
N ASP A 138 8.99 11.99 -11.14
CA ASP A 138 7.69 12.55 -10.75
C ASP A 138 7.73 12.98 -9.29
N ARG A 139 7.72 14.29 -9.06
CA ARG A 139 7.56 14.88 -7.73
C ARG A 139 6.09 14.99 -7.40
N LEU A 140 5.68 14.41 -6.29
CA LEU A 140 4.31 14.51 -5.79
C LEU A 140 4.29 15.49 -4.63
N CYS A 141 3.39 16.47 -4.71
CA CYS A 141 3.24 17.52 -3.71
C CYS A 141 1.86 17.45 -3.07
N ALA A 142 1.76 17.91 -1.83
CA ALA A 142 0.53 17.91 -1.07
C ALA A 142 0.29 19.24 -0.36
N THR A 143 -0.98 19.58 -0.25
CA THR A 143 -1.51 20.66 0.59
C THR A 143 -2.55 20.09 1.53
N GLY A 144 -2.77 20.78 2.65
CA GLY A 144 -3.83 20.44 3.58
C GLY A 144 -4.29 21.67 4.34
N SER A 145 -5.57 21.70 4.66
CA SER A 145 -6.16 22.69 5.54
C SER A 145 -7.11 22.05 6.53
N ALA A 146 -7.31 22.72 7.66
CA ALA A 146 -8.30 22.35 8.64
C ALA A 146 -8.96 23.61 9.23
N THR A 147 -10.28 23.58 9.38
CA THR A 147 -10.98 24.65 10.08
C THR A 147 -10.91 24.45 11.59
N ASN A 148 -10.94 25.55 12.33
CA ASN A 148 -11.16 25.59 13.77
C ASN A 148 -12.14 26.73 14.05
N GLY A 149 -13.43 26.41 14.08
CA GLY A 149 -14.50 27.41 14.12
C GLY A 149 -14.52 28.24 12.83
N SER A 150 -14.34 29.55 12.95
CA SER A 150 -14.34 30.47 11.80
C SER A 150 -12.98 30.61 11.10
N THR A 151 -11.92 30.02 11.64
CA THR A 151 -10.55 30.18 11.13
C THR A 151 -10.14 28.94 10.36
N GLU A 152 -9.50 29.12 9.20
CA GLU A 152 -8.87 28.04 8.45
C GLU A 152 -7.35 28.10 8.63
N VAL A 153 -6.76 26.98 9.03
CA VAL A 153 -5.31 26.81 9.10
C VAL A 153 -4.90 26.00 7.88
N THR A 154 -3.94 26.51 7.11
CA THR A 154 -3.46 25.88 5.87
C THR A 154 -1.95 25.69 5.92
N VAL A 155 -1.46 24.61 5.30
CA VAL A 155 -0.03 24.40 5.05
C VAL A 155 0.36 25.02 3.71
N GLU A 156 1.17 26.07 3.78
CA GLU A 156 1.78 26.77 2.65
C GLU A 156 3.27 27.03 2.97
N PRO A 157 4.21 26.79 2.03
CA PRO A 157 4.00 26.21 0.69
C PRO A 157 3.69 24.70 0.75
N PRO A 158 3.26 24.07 -0.38
CA PRO A 158 3.06 22.62 -0.45
C PRO A 158 4.34 21.84 -0.09
N ILE A 159 4.19 20.71 0.61
CA ILE A 159 5.29 19.76 0.82
C ILE A 159 5.39 18.81 -0.37
N CYS A 160 6.58 18.35 -0.73
CA CYS A 160 6.78 17.45 -1.87
C CYS A 160 7.73 16.29 -1.54
N LEU A 161 7.61 15.18 -2.27
CA LEU A 161 8.57 14.06 -2.33
C LEU A 161 9.21 13.93 -3.71
#